data_AF-I1FA69-F1
#
_entry.id   AF-I1FA69-F1
#
_cell.length_a   1.000
_cell.length_b   1.000
_cell.length_c   1.000
_cell.angle_alpha   90.00
_cell.angle_beta   90.00
_cell.angle_gamma   90.00
#
_symmetry.space_group_name_H-M   'P 1'
#
loop_
_entity.id
_entity.type
_entity.pdbx_description
1 polymer ?
#
loop_
_entity_poly.entity_id
_entity_poly.type
_entity_poly.pdbx_seq_one_letter_code
_entity_poly.pdbx_strand_id
1 'polypeptide(L)'
;DNPGASFAALTAVFHPPNASKVDISLYLSPSIERILGSAANIKLPSWNSEDSYLMDYVPNVHKILQEKVEGIVQNFVRRKEYIAALLGLMGQSVLEYDTESYMKIAFLFESNQGFCFIAHLNLTEAFPSEVPILSLYSIYHKYDGRPFQYILEGMPYSSHWDAEEKAWRMKTHIAQVIPKFMEICRTSGELL
;
A
#
# COMPACT_ATOMS: atom_id res chain seq x y z
N ASP A 1 -11.93 -15.55 -11.86
CA ASP A 1 -13.28 -15.27 -11.34
C ASP A 1 -13.86 -14.02 -11.96
N ASN A 2 -15.14 -14.06 -12.35
CA ASN A 2 -15.87 -12.89 -12.82
C ASN A 2 -16.66 -12.32 -11.62
N PRO A 3 -16.20 -11.24 -10.96
CA PRO A 3 -16.86 -10.68 -9.78
C PRO A 3 -18.19 -9.98 -10.09
N GLY A 4 -18.65 -9.99 -11.35
CA GLY A 4 -19.81 -9.26 -11.81
C GLY A 4 -19.48 -7.81 -12.19
N ALA A 5 -20.52 -7.02 -12.43
CA ALA A 5 -20.36 -5.60 -12.78
C ALA A 5 -19.85 -4.79 -11.57
N SER A 6 -18.98 -3.82 -11.83
CA SER A 6 -18.53 -2.87 -10.82
C SER A 6 -19.57 -1.77 -10.64
N PHE A 7 -20.18 -1.69 -9.46
CA PHE A 7 -21.15 -0.65 -9.09
C PHE A 7 -21.13 -0.32 -7.60
N ALA A 8 -21.70 0.84 -7.27
CA ALA A 8 -22.07 1.27 -5.93
C ALA A 8 -23.57 1.63 -5.94
N ALA A 9 -24.31 1.19 -4.94
CA ALA A 9 -25.75 1.42 -4.82
C ALA A 9 -26.07 2.11 -3.49
N LEU A 10 -26.68 3.28 -3.57
CA LEU A 10 -27.20 4.00 -2.41
C LEU A 10 -28.68 3.63 -2.24
N THR A 11 -29.03 3.05 -1.09
CA THR A 11 -30.41 2.69 -0.74
C THR A 11 -30.92 3.66 0.31
N ALA A 12 -32.10 4.24 0.07
CA ALA A 12 -32.81 5.07 1.04
C ALA A 12 -34.19 4.44 1.30
N VAL A 13 -34.47 4.11 2.57
CA VAL A 13 -35.75 3.54 3.01
C VAL A 13 -36.49 4.58 3.85
N PHE A 14 -37.62 5.05 3.34
CA PHE A 14 -38.47 6.06 3.99
C PHE A 14 -39.55 5.38 4.84
N HIS A 15 -39.58 5.68 6.13
CA HIS A 15 -40.57 5.08 7.03
C HIS A 15 -41.83 5.95 7.12
N PRO A 16 -43.03 5.35 6.99
CA PRO A 16 -44.30 6.03 7.25
C PRO A 16 -44.40 6.49 8.72
N PRO A 17 -45.28 7.45 9.05
CA PRO A 17 -46.24 8.11 8.17
C PRO A 17 -45.68 9.32 7.39
N ASN A 18 -44.55 9.90 7.83
CA ASN A 18 -44.13 11.24 7.36
C ASN A 18 -42.74 11.26 6.70
N ALA A 19 -42.11 10.10 6.43
CA ALA A 19 -40.74 10.04 5.94
C ALA A 19 -39.71 10.76 6.83
N SER A 20 -40.05 11.03 8.10
CA SER A 20 -39.17 11.69 9.08
C SER A 20 -37.99 10.82 9.49
N LYS A 21 -38.14 9.49 9.38
CA LYS A 21 -37.04 8.54 9.52
C LYS A 21 -36.69 7.98 8.15
N VAL A 22 -35.42 8.13 7.77
CA VAL A 22 -34.85 7.58 6.54
C VAL A 22 -33.63 6.75 6.90
N ASP A 23 -33.66 5.46 6.57
CA ASP A 23 -32.49 4.61 6.70
C ASP A 23 -31.70 4.66 5.39
N ILE A 24 -30.46 5.15 5.45
CA ILE A 24 -29.55 5.24 4.30
C ILE A 24 -28.45 4.20 4.45
N SER A 25 -28.21 3.45 3.38
CA SER A 25 -27.12 2.49 3.30
C SER A 25 -26.43 2.51 1.95
N LEU A 26 -25.12 2.30 1.95
CA LEU A 26 -24.30 2.16 0.75
C LEU A 26 -23.90 0.70 0.60
N TYR A 27 -24.19 0.14 -0.56
CA TYR A 27 -23.70 -1.16 -0.99
C TYR A 27 -22.64 -0.97 -2.07
N LEU A 28 -21.55 -1.73 -1.97
CA LEU A 28 -20.49 -1.76 -2.95
C LEU A 28 -20.41 -3.18 -3.53
N SER A 29 -20.29 -3.29 -4.85
CA SER A 29 -19.98 -4.57 -5.49
C SER A 29 -18.63 -5.13 -5.00
N PRO A 30 -18.43 -6.46 -5.00
CA PRO A 30 -17.19 -7.08 -4.49
C PRO A 30 -15.90 -6.54 -5.13
N SER A 31 -15.95 -6.21 -6.43
CA SER A 31 -14.80 -5.62 -7.13
C SER A 31 -14.43 -4.24 -6.58
N ILE A 32 -15.43 -3.44 -6.20
CA ILE A 32 -15.25 -2.11 -5.62
C ILE A 32 -14.86 -2.20 -4.14
N GLU A 33 -15.43 -3.13 -3.36
CA GLU A 33 -15.01 -3.34 -1.97
C GLU A 33 -13.54 -3.77 -1.87
N ARG A 34 -13.05 -4.56 -2.81
CA ARG A 34 -11.63 -4.93 -2.88
C ARG A 34 -10.71 -3.72 -3.07
N ILE A 35 -11.22 -2.63 -3.65
CA ILE A 35 -10.43 -1.43 -3.99
C ILE A 35 -10.64 -0.33 -2.94
N LEU A 36 -11.89 -0.03 -2.59
CA LEU A 36 -12.26 1.04 -1.64
C LEU A 36 -12.26 0.57 -0.17
N GLY A 37 -12.14 -0.73 0.07
CA GLY A 37 -12.44 -1.35 1.36
C GLY A 37 -13.94 -1.50 1.60
N SER A 38 -14.30 -1.87 2.83
CA SER A 38 -15.71 -2.02 3.22
C SER A 38 -16.49 -0.70 3.09
N ALA A 39 -17.73 -0.79 2.61
CA ALA A 39 -18.66 0.34 2.59
C ALA A 39 -18.83 1.01 3.97
N ALA A 40 -18.69 0.25 5.06
CA ALA A 40 -18.75 0.76 6.43
C ALA A 40 -17.65 1.78 6.78
N ASN A 41 -16.53 1.77 6.05
CA ASN A 41 -15.43 2.72 6.23
C ASN A 41 -15.64 4.03 5.45
N ILE A 42 -16.72 4.13 4.67
CA ILE A 42 -17.09 5.34 3.93
C ILE A 42 -18.07 6.13 4.78
N LYS A 43 -17.60 7.24 5.34
CA LYS A 43 -18.43 8.17 6.11
C LYS A 43 -19.38 8.91 5.15
N LEU A 44 -20.64 8.50 5.14
CA LEU A 44 -21.69 9.19 4.40
C LEU A 44 -22.14 10.45 5.16
N PRO A 45 -22.66 11.47 4.45
CA PRO A 45 -23.31 12.60 5.10
C PRO A 45 -24.50 12.12 5.93
N SER A 46 -24.75 12.74 7.08
CA SER A 46 -25.96 12.45 7.86
C SER A 46 -27.20 12.95 7.13
N TRP A 47 -28.31 12.23 7.26
CA TRP A 47 -29.61 12.66 6.73
C TRP A 47 -30.40 13.38 7.82
N ASN A 48 -30.89 14.58 7.51
CA ASN A 48 -31.83 15.34 8.34
C ASN A 48 -33.14 15.54 7.57
N SER A 49 -34.27 15.03 8.07
CA SER A 49 -35.57 15.13 7.40
C SER A 49 -36.09 16.55 7.23
N GLU A 50 -35.58 17.52 8.00
CA GLU A 50 -36.02 18.92 7.91
C GLU A 50 -35.35 19.66 6.74
N ASP A 51 -34.09 19.32 6.42
CA ASP A 51 -33.25 20.10 5.50
C ASP A 51 -32.49 19.26 4.43
N SER A 52 -32.65 17.93 4.42
CA SER A 52 -31.98 17.06 3.44
C SER A 52 -32.91 16.71 2.28
N TYR A 53 -32.46 17.04 1.08
CA TYR A 53 -33.13 16.69 -0.16
C TYR A 53 -32.30 15.66 -0.92
N LEU A 54 -32.94 14.64 -1.50
CA LEU A 54 -32.23 13.63 -2.31
C LEU A 54 -31.43 14.24 -3.46
N MET A 55 -31.96 15.33 -4.05
CA MET A 55 -31.32 16.06 -5.13
C MET A 55 -29.95 16.66 -4.75
N ASP A 56 -29.72 16.95 -3.47
CA ASP A 56 -28.44 17.46 -2.96
C ASP A 56 -27.61 16.35 -2.31
N TYR A 57 -28.28 15.40 -1.63
CA TYR A 57 -27.63 14.31 -0.92
C TYR A 57 -26.93 13.33 -1.86
N VAL A 58 -27.59 12.89 -2.94
CA VAL A 58 -27.03 11.91 -3.88
C VAL A 58 -25.76 12.47 -4.56
N PRO A 59 -25.74 13.70 -5.09
CA PRO A 59 -24.50 14.30 -5.59
C PRO A 59 -23.38 14.39 -4.55
N ASN A 60 -23.70 14.68 -3.29
CA ASN A 60 -22.69 14.73 -2.23
C ASN A 60 -22.07 13.36 -1.96
N VAL A 61 -22.89 12.30 -1.87
CA VAL A 61 -22.39 10.92 -1.77
C VAL A 61 -21.55 10.54 -2.98
N HIS A 62 -21.99 10.89 -4.19
CA HIS A 62 -21.23 10.65 -5.42
C HIS A 62 -19.86 11.32 -5.35
N LYS A 63 -19.80 12.59 -4.92
CA LYS A 63 -18.54 13.33 -4.76
C LYS A 63 -17.58 12.64 -3.77
N ILE A 64 -18.08 12.19 -2.62
CA ILE A 64 -17.27 11.46 -1.62
C ILE A 64 -16.69 10.16 -2.20
N LEU A 65 -17.50 9.42 -2.95
CA LEU A 65 -17.03 8.19 -3.60
C LEU A 65 -16.00 8.50 -4.69
N GLN A 66 -16.24 9.54 -5.48
CA GLN A 66 -15.33 9.98 -6.52
C GLN A 66 -13.97 10.39 -5.95
N GLU A 67 -13.93 11.23 -4.91
CA GLU A 67 -12.70 11.65 -4.25
C GLU A 67 -11.90 10.46 -3.68
N LYS A 68 -12.60 9.46 -3.11
CA LYS A 68 -11.96 8.22 -2.64
C LYS A 68 -11.34 7.42 -3.78
N VAL A 69 -12.08 7.24 -4.88
CA VAL A 69 -11.58 6.52 -6.06
C VAL A 69 -10.37 7.24 -6.64
N GLU A 70 -10.44 8.56 -6.80
CA GLU A 70 -9.33 9.38 -7.30
C GLU A 70 -8.08 9.25 -6.42
N GLY A 71 -8.24 9.28 -5.09
CA GLY A 71 -7.14 9.07 -4.15
C GLY A 71 -6.47 7.68 -4.31
N ILE A 72 -7.25 6.63 -4.47
CA ILE A 72 -6.71 5.27 -4.67
C ILE A 72 -6.00 5.14 -6.01
N VAL A 73 -6.56 5.71 -7.07
CA VAL A 73 -5.93 5.74 -8.40
C VAL A 73 -4.60 6.51 -8.33
N GLN A 74 -4.57 7.65 -7.64
CA GLN A 74 -3.33 8.40 -7.44
C GLN A 74 -2.30 7.57 -6.67
N ASN A 75 -2.67 6.94 -5.56
CA ASN A 75 -1.74 6.08 -4.81
C ASN A 75 -1.22 4.92 -5.67
N PHE A 76 -2.08 4.31 -6.49
CA PHE A 76 -1.68 3.27 -7.44
C PHE A 76 -0.65 3.78 -8.46
N VAL A 77 -0.89 4.95 -9.06
CA VAL A 77 0.06 5.57 -9.99
C VAL A 77 1.39 5.84 -9.29
N ARG A 78 1.37 6.39 -8.07
CA ARG A 78 2.58 6.64 -7.29
C ARG A 78 3.36 5.37 -6.98
N ARG A 79 2.69 4.27 -6.62
CA ARG A 79 3.36 2.98 -6.41
C ARG A 79 4.02 2.49 -7.69
N LYS A 80 3.29 2.54 -8.82
CA LYS A 80 3.80 2.14 -10.12
C LYS A 80 5.03 2.96 -10.54
N GLU A 81 4.99 4.28 -10.38
CA GLU A 81 6.12 5.18 -10.64
C GLU A 81 7.33 4.79 -9.78
N TYR A 82 7.11 4.56 -8.49
CA TYR A 82 8.21 4.21 -7.57
C TYR A 82 8.83 2.85 -7.89
N ILE A 83 8.01 1.82 -8.14
CA ILE A 83 8.50 0.51 -8.60
C ILE A 83 9.24 0.66 -9.93
N ALA A 84 8.74 1.45 -10.89
CA ALA A 84 9.42 1.68 -12.17
C ALA A 84 10.79 2.35 -11.99
N ALA A 85 10.91 3.35 -11.10
CA ALA A 85 12.19 3.97 -10.78
C ALA A 85 13.18 2.98 -10.15
N LEU A 86 12.70 2.10 -9.26
CA LEU A 86 13.51 1.04 -8.67
C LEU A 86 13.99 0.02 -9.72
N LEU A 87 13.11 -0.39 -10.64
CA LEU A 87 13.47 -1.25 -11.77
C LEU A 87 14.51 -0.58 -12.67
N GLY A 88 14.38 0.72 -12.95
CA GLY A 88 15.37 1.47 -13.71
C GLY A 88 16.73 1.54 -13.03
N LEU A 89 16.75 1.72 -11.70
CA LEU A 89 17.98 1.93 -10.93
C LEU A 89 18.70 0.62 -10.54
N MET A 90 17.95 -0.47 -10.34
CA MET A 90 18.43 -1.73 -9.76
C MET A 90 17.85 -2.98 -10.46
N GLY A 91 17.39 -2.85 -11.70
CA GLY A 91 16.68 -3.90 -12.43
C GLY A 91 17.43 -5.23 -12.57
N GLN A 92 18.77 -5.18 -12.65
CA GLN A 92 19.60 -6.39 -12.74
C GLN A 92 19.62 -7.22 -11.45
N SER A 93 19.20 -6.63 -10.33
CA SER A 93 19.14 -7.29 -9.02
C SER A 93 17.74 -7.77 -8.67
N VAL A 94 16.72 -7.55 -9.51
CA VAL A 94 15.32 -7.87 -9.17
C VAL A 94 15.12 -9.39 -9.18
N LEU A 95 14.54 -9.91 -8.10
CA LEU A 95 14.09 -11.30 -8.03
C LEU A 95 12.64 -11.44 -8.48
N GLU A 96 11.77 -10.62 -7.92
CA GLU A 96 10.34 -10.61 -8.20
C GLU A 96 9.73 -9.26 -7.81
N TYR A 97 8.58 -8.93 -8.39
CA TYR A 97 7.76 -7.81 -7.96
C TYR A 97 6.29 -8.06 -8.29
N ASP A 98 5.42 -7.40 -7.54
CA ASP A 98 3.98 -7.44 -7.78
C ASP A 98 3.62 -6.60 -9.01
N THR A 99 3.17 -7.28 -10.06
CA THR A 99 2.78 -6.67 -11.34
C THR A 99 1.34 -6.17 -11.35
N GLU A 100 0.52 -6.55 -10.36
CA GLU A 100 -0.89 -6.19 -10.28
C GLU A 100 -1.11 -4.95 -9.42
N SER A 101 -0.58 -4.91 -8.20
CA SER A 101 -0.84 -3.82 -7.24
C SER A 101 0.37 -2.94 -6.92
N TYR A 102 1.56 -3.35 -7.40
CA TYR A 102 2.84 -2.68 -7.19
C TYR A 102 3.18 -2.48 -5.70
N MET A 103 2.71 -3.36 -4.82
CA MET A 103 2.91 -3.24 -3.38
C MET A 103 4.25 -3.83 -2.91
N LYS A 104 4.86 -4.72 -3.70
CA LYS A 104 6.02 -5.51 -3.28
C LYS A 104 7.07 -5.61 -4.37
N ILE A 105 8.33 -5.55 -3.97
CA ILE A 105 9.48 -5.86 -4.82
C ILE A 105 10.62 -6.44 -3.99
N ALA A 106 11.31 -7.42 -4.55
CA ALA A 106 12.42 -8.12 -3.96
C ALA A 106 13.66 -8.02 -4.84
N PHE A 107 14.82 -7.84 -4.20
CA PHE A 107 16.12 -7.78 -4.87
C PHE A 107 17.10 -8.78 -4.26
N LEU A 108 17.97 -9.37 -5.07
CA LEU A 108 19.18 -10.07 -4.65
C LEU A 108 20.38 -9.14 -4.86
N PHE A 109 21.06 -8.80 -3.77
CA PHE A 109 22.26 -8.00 -3.78
C PHE A 109 23.45 -8.79 -3.29
N GLU A 110 24.63 -8.39 -3.74
CA GLU A 110 25.92 -8.88 -3.25
C GLU A 110 26.69 -7.69 -2.67
N SER A 111 27.23 -7.83 -1.47
CA SER A 111 28.11 -6.84 -0.87
C SER A 111 29.50 -6.90 -1.52
N ASN A 112 30.31 -5.85 -1.36
CA ASN A 112 31.71 -5.85 -1.81
C ASN A 112 32.58 -6.95 -1.16
N GLN A 113 32.09 -7.63 -0.12
CA GLN A 113 32.76 -8.74 0.56
C GLN A 113 32.25 -10.12 0.10
N GLY A 114 31.44 -10.17 -0.97
CA GLY A 114 30.85 -11.42 -1.48
C GLY A 114 29.64 -11.92 -0.69
N PHE A 115 29.09 -11.10 0.22
CA PHE A 115 27.93 -11.49 1.01
C PHE A 115 26.65 -11.20 0.23
N CYS A 116 25.99 -12.27 -0.22
CA CYS A 116 24.68 -12.19 -0.86
C CYS A 116 23.56 -12.07 0.17
N PHE A 117 22.57 -11.22 -0.12
CA PHE A 117 21.39 -11.03 0.71
C PHE A 117 20.19 -10.58 -0.12
N ILE A 118 18.99 -10.82 0.41
CA ILE A 118 17.74 -10.40 -0.22
C ILE A 118 17.23 -9.12 0.47
N ALA A 119 16.79 -8.14 -0.30
CA ALA A 119 16.08 -6.96 0.18
C ALA A 119 14.63 -6.98 -0.29
N HIS A 120 13.67 -7.03 0.64
CA HIS A 120 12.24 -6.95 0.36
C HIS A 120 11.70 -5.58 0.75
N LEU A 121 11.11 -4.89 -0.23
CA LEU A 121 10.38 -3.66 -0.02
C LEU A 121 8.87 -3.95 -0.05
N ASN A 122 8.15 -3.51 0.97
CA ASN A 122 6.71 -3.54 1.04
C ASN A 122 6.17 -2.11 1.15
N LEU A 123 5.33 -1.70 0.20
CA LEU A 123 4.58 -0.45 0.24
C LEU A 123 3.29 -0.67 1.03
N THR A 124 2.88 0.31 1.83
CA THR A 124 1.59 0.26 2.54
C THR A 124 0.47 0.80 1.64
N GLU A 125 -0.79 0.53 2.01
CA GLU A 125 -1.95 1.09 1.31
C GLU A 125 -1.97 2.63 1.34
N ALA A 126 -1.37 3.23 2.36
CA ALA A 126 -1.25 4.67 2.55
C ALA A 126 -0.01 5.27 1.84
N PHE A 127 0.79 4.50 1.12
CA PHE A 127 1.84 5.05 0.25
C PHE A 127 1.21 6.03 -0.77
N PRO A 128 1.78 7.23 -0.99
CA PRO A 128 3.12 7.68 -0.56
C PRO A 128 3.18 8.43 0.78
N SER A 129 2.08 8.57 1.51
CA SER A 129 2.06 9.30 2.78
C SER A 129 2.83 8.57 3.89
N GLU A 130 2.86 7.25 3.84
CA GLU A 130 3.63 6.41 4.76
C GLU A 130 4.95 5.93 4.15
N VAL A 131 5.93 5.73 5.04
CA VAL A 131 7.24 5.19 4.68
C VAL A 131 7.12 3.69 4.35
N PRO A 132 7.72 3.22 3.23
CA PRO A 132 7.82 1.80 2.93
C PRO A 132 8.58 0.99 3.99
N ILE A 133 8.22 -0.28 4.14
CA ILE A 133 8.91 -1.22 5.02
C ILE A 133 9.97 -1.98 4.22
N LEU A 134 11.23 -1.84 4.61
CA LEU A 134 12.36 -2.53 3.99
C LEU A 134 12.91 -3.61 4.93
N SER A 135 12.94 -4.84 4.48
CA SER A 135 13.48 -5.99 5.21
C SER A 135 14.66 -6.60 4.47
N LEU A 136 15.73 -6.94 5.21
CA LEU A 136 16.89 -7.65 4.70
C LEU A 136 16.87 -9.09 5.19
N TYR A 137 17.21 -10.04 4.32
CA TYR A 137 17.29 -11.46 4.62
C TYR A 137 18.66 -12.00 4.29
N SER A 138 19.27 -12.72 5.24
CA SER A 138 20.46 -13.50 4.95
C SER A 138 20.04 -14.81 4.28
N ILE A 139 20.75 -15.18 3.21
CA ILE A 139 20.62 -16.50 2.58
C ILE A 139 21.56 -17.54 3.20
N TYR A 140 22.27 -17.18 4.28
CA TYR A 140 23.27 -18.03 4.94
C TYR A 140 22.95 -18.31 6.40
N HIS A 141 22.11 -17.47 7.03
CA HIS A 141 21.81 -17.55 8.44
C HIS A 141 20.32 -17.77 8.66
N LYS A 142 19.97 -18.48 9.73
CA LYS A 142 18.62 -18.65 10.24
C LYS A 142 18.51 -18.14 11.67
N TYR A 143 17.28 -17.83 12.08
CA TYR A 143 16.89 -17.60 13.45
C TYR A 143 15.55 -18.32 13.67
N ASP A 144 15.47 -19.16 14.69
CA ASP A 144 14.27 -19.95 15.01
C ASP A 144 13.72 -20.74 13.80
N GLY A 145 14.62 -21.44 13.10
CA GLY A 145 14.29 -22.28 11.95
C GLY A 145 13.87 -21.53 10.67
N ARG A 146 13.93 -20.19 10.65
CA ARG A 146 13.58 -19.34 9.49
C ARG A 146 14.77 -18.52 9.02
N PRO A 147 14.85 -18.12 7.73
CA PRO A 147 15.90 -17.22 7.27
C PRO A 147 16.02 -15.98 8.15
N PHE A 148 17.24 -15.63 8.55
CA PHE A 148 17.48 -14.49 9.43
C PHE A 148 17.01 -13.20 8.75
N GLN A 149 16.08 -12.49 9.40
CA GLN A 149 15.47 -11.27 8.90
C GLN A 149 15.87 -10.07 9.77
N TYR A 150 16.14 -8.94 9.14
CA TYR A 150 16.35 -7.65 9.79
C TYR A 150 15.47 -6.59 9.14
N ILE A 151 14.54 -6.00 9.91
CA ILE A 151 13.74 -4.87 9.44
C ILE A 151 14.57 -3.60 9.57
N LEU A 152 14.67 -2.87 8.48
CA LEU A 152 15.52 -1.72 8.36
C LEU A 152 14.79 -0.47 8.88
N GLU A 153 15.26 0.05 10.01
CA GLU A 153 14.73 1.26 10.64
C GLU A 153 15.42 2.53 10.14
N GLY A 154 14.71 3.66 10.19
CA GLY A 154 15.30 4.98 9.93
C GLY A 154 15.53 5.30 8.45
N MET A 155 14.80 4.64 7.54
CA MET A 155 14.90 4.94 6.10
C MET A 155 14.59 6.43 5.83
N PRO A 156 15.50 7.18 5.18
CA PRO A 156 15.21 8.55 4.77
C PRO A 156 13.99 8.59 3.86
N TYR A 157 12.97 9.35 4.22
CA TYR A 157 11.72 9.39 3.47
C TYR A 157 11.03 10.75 3.51
N SER A 158 10.46 11.14 2.37
CA SER A 158 9.48 12.22 2.25
C SER A 158 8.43 11.83 1.22
N SER A 159 7.16 12.00 1.56
CA SER A 159 6.03 11.77 0.66
C SER A 159 6.11 12.64 -0.60
N HIS A 160 6.72 13.82 -0.49
CA HIS A 160 6.81 14.83 -1.56
C HIS A 160 7.93 14.59 -2.58
N TRP A 161 8.90 13.72 -2.28
CA TRP A 161 9.96 13.41 -3.26
C TRP A 161 9.38 12.72 -4.51
N ASP A 162 10.05 12.86 -5.64
CA ASP A 162 9.73 12.05 -6.81
C ASP A 162 10.16 10.59 -6.61
N ALA A 163 9.85 9.74 -7.59
CA ALA A 163 10.09 8.31 -7.53
C ALA A 163 11.59 8.00 -7.57
N GLU A 164 12.34 8.74 -8.38
CA GLU A 164 13.77 8.60 -8.59
C GLU A 164 14.57 8.93 -7.31
N GLU A 165 14.24 10.03 -6.64
CA GLU A 165 14.87 10.45 -5.38
C GLU A 165 14.57 9.43 -4.27
N LYS A 166 13.32 8.95 -4.17
CA LYS A 166 12.97 7.86 -3.23
C LYS A 166 13.79 6.60 -3.52
N ALA A 167 13.96 6.23 -4.78
CA ALA A 167 14.69 5.02 -5.18
C ALA A 167 16.18 5.13 -4.87
N TRP A 168 16.77 6.28 -5.20
CA TRP A 168 18.19 6.56 -4.96
C TRP A 168 18.52 6.58 -3.46
N ARG A 169 17.67 7.20 -2.63
CA ARG A 169 17.87 7.20 -1.18
C ARG A 169 17.74 5.82 -0.56
N MET A 170 16.77 5.02 -1.01
CA MET A 170 16.63 3.65 -0.54
C MET A 170 17.91 2.83 -0.86
N LYS A 171 18.38 2.89 -2.10
CA LYS A 171 19.63 2.21 -2.52
C LYS A 171 20.83 2.64 -1.67
N THR A 172 20.97 3.96 -1.46
CA THR A 172 22.06 4.53 -0.66
C THR A 172 21.99 4.07 0.78
N HIS A 173 20.79 4.02 1.34
CA HIS A 173 20.58 3.58 2.72
C HIS A 173 20.89 2.09 2.91
N ILE A 174 20.45 1.24 1.97
CA ILE A 174 20.84 -0.18 1.95
C ILE A 174 22.37 -0.31 2.00
N ALA A 175 23.09 0.38 1.10
CA ALA A 175 24.55 0.32 1.04
C ALA A 175 25.23 0.73 2.36
N GLN A 176 24.67 1.70 3.08
CA GLN A 176 25.19 2.16 4.37
C GLN A 176 24.98 1.14 5.50
N VAL A 177 23.87 0.39 5.49
CA VAL A 177 23.55 -0.54 6.59
C VAL A 177 24.10 -1.94 6.40
N ILE A 178 24.54 -2.32 5.19
CA ILE A 178 25.06 -3.68 4.89
C ILE A 178 26.14 -4.14 5.88
N PRO A 179 27.17 -3.34 6.23
CA PRO A 179 28.19 -3.76 7.19
C PRO A 179 27.59 -4.15 8.55
N LYS A 180 26.66 -3.34 9.06
CA LYS A 180 25.96 -3.62 10.33
C LYS A 180 25.07 -4.85 10.21
N PHE A 181 24.35 -5.01 9.11
CA PHE A 181 23.50 -6.19 8.87
C PHE A 181 24.31 -7.49 8.84
N MET A 182 25.46 -7.52 8.15
CA MET A 182 26.35 -8.68 8.12
C MET A 182 26.85 -9.06 9.52
N GLU A 183 27.22 -8.07 10.33
CA GLU A 183 27.67 -8.31 11.71
C GLU A 183 26.57 -8.87 12.59
N ILE A 184 25.36 -8.34 12.48
CA ILE A 184 24.18 -8.86 13.19
C ILE A 184 23.89 -10.30 12.78
N CYS A 185 23.96 -10.63 11.49
CA CYS A 185 23.77 -12.00 11.02
C CYS A 185 24.78 -12.98 11.64
N ARG A 186 26.06 -12.59 11.72
CA ARG A 186 27.12 -13.44 12.29
C ARG A 186 27.00 -13.65 13.79
N THR A 187 26.54 -12.62 14.51
CA THR A 187 26.46 -12.63 15.98
C THR A 187 25.16 -13.24 16.49
N SER A 188 24.07 -13.07 15.74
CA SER A 188 22.71 -13.43 16.18
C SER A 188 22.09 -14.57 15.39
N GLY A 189 22.61 -14.90 14.21
CA GLY A 189 22.11 -15.95 13.34
C GLY A 189 22.91 -17.24 13.46
N GLU A 190 22.22 -18.36 13.33
CA GLU A 190 22.85 -19.68 13.15
C GLU A 190 23.11 -19.91 11.66
N LEU A 191 24.25 -20.50 11.29
CA LEU A 191 24.48 -20.90 9.90
C LEU A 191 23.42 -21.95 9.48
N LEU A 192 22.92 -21.82 8.25
CA LEU A 192 21.88 -22.67 7.70
C LEU A 192 22.26 -24.16 7.72
#